data_AF-A0A661F029-F1
#
_entry.id   AF-A0A661F029-F1
#
_cell.length_a   1.000
_cell.length_b   1.000
_cell.length_c   1.000
_cell.angle_alpha   90.00
_cell.angle_beta   90.00
_cell.angle_gamma   90.00
#
_symmetry.space_group_name_H-M   'P 1'
#
loop_
_entity.id
_entity.type
_entity.pdbx_description
1 polymer ?
#
loop_
_entity_poly.entity_id
_entity_poly.type
_entity_poly.pdbx_seq_one_letter_code
_entity_poly.pdbx_strand_id
1 'polypeptide(L)'
;TDTNSLPSRINLSGAARLDFLGAAIASVATDSFINFETGYTEYVYFKGINQAALEAMIAAGNFAINGTPDTTLANYKYVANGSAVNMGLVTPPTPEFFGSIVWTGGTGDWSTGSNWAGGVVPDTSGSDDAQISTGGIATYVPGGDLWFNNGSDLILDGGTFRQANNGDWFHVNKQSKFTITDGGLLDVSIANNVEIKGRATGTATFTMDNGTLLMKKGQIDDLRFFEVSNGSTITVAQNLNLNNSSYINLTDSTLNVRDLALNAYAGNETFIHLNNGAQVNLLNTTSLGTNVITKAGDSMVNFALDSTGVVFIDNLALSELEAMVGQEKFGIDGTIDTNLVSYVIVADGAGQKISLIEPPPEEIGSIDIAYDGSDIIITWGSSAGQDYDVQSKSNLVTQVDWLTIDSVIGSGGSMSVTTAVGQAESFYQVVTP
;
A
#
# COMPACT_ATOMS: atom_id res chain seq x y z
N THR A 1 -29.80 -26.70 -11.63
CA THR A 1 -28.82 -25.97 -12.46
C THR A 1 -28.51 -24.69 -11.72
N ASP A 2 -27.46 -24.73 -10.89
CA ASP A 2 -26.96 -23.54 -10.22
C ASP A 2 -26.47 -22.55 -11.27
N THR A 3 -27.06 -21.36 -11.28
CA THR A 3 -26.52 -20.20 -11.98
C THR A 3 -25.34 -19.69 -11.17
N ASN A 4 -24.20 -20.39 -11.26
CA ASN A 4 -22.93 -19.91 -10.73
C ASN A 4 -22.61 -18.59 -11.42
N SER A 5 -22.81 -17.48 -10.72
CA SER A 5 -22.27 -16.18 -11.13
C SER A 5 -20.75 -16.31 -11.15
N LEU A 6 -20.15 -16.17 -12.33
CA LEU A 6 -18.70 -16.00 -12.44
C LEU A 6 -18.28 -14.77 -11.61
N PRO A 7 -17.06 -14.75 -11.06
CA PRO A 7 -16.50 -13.51 -10.51
C PRO A 7 -16.61 -12.41 -11.56
N SER A 8 -16.86 -11.17 -11.11
CA SER A 8 -17.02 -10.03 -12.01
C SER A 8 -15.82 -9.88 -12.95
N ARG A 9 -14.62 -10.29 -12.59
CA ARG A 9 -13.46 -10.21 -13.49
C ARG A 9 -12.56 -11.43 -13.34
N ILE A 10 -12.11 -11.97 -14.47
CA ILE A 10 -11.03 -12.95 -14.52
C ILE A 10 -9.85 -12.28 -15.21
N ASN A 11 -8.80 -11.93 -14.45
CA ASN A 11 -7.56 -11.40 -15.00
C ASN A 11 -6.64 -12.55 -15.41
N LEU A 12 -6.21 -12.52 -16.65
CA LEU A 12 -5.14 -13.36 -17.16
C LEU A 12 -3.89 -12.48 -17.20
N SER A 13 -2.81 -12.98 -16.59
CA SER A 13 -1.49 -12.37 -16.61
C SER A 13 -0.44 -13.46 -16.81
N GLY A 14 0.69 -13.14 -17.44
CA GLY A 14 1.78 -14.11 -17.65
C GLY A 14 1.47 -15.19 -18.69
N ALA A 15 1.99 -16.40 -18.51
CA ALA A 15 1.72 -17.54 -19.41
C ALA A 15 0.44 -18.31 -19.03
N ALA A 16 -0.56 -17.63 -18.49
CA ALA A 16 -1.77 -18.25 -17.96
C ALA A 16 -2.62 -18.89 -19.07
N ARG A 17 -3.28 -20.00 -18.71
CA ARG A 17 -4.23 -20.72 -19.56
C ARG A 17 -5.55 -20.91 -18.83
N LEU A 18 -6.65 -20.52 -19.46
CA LEU A 18 -8.00 -20.69 -18.96
C LEU A 18 -8.80 -21.61 -19.87
N ASP A 19 -9.32 -22.72 -19.33
CA ASP A 19 -10.07 -23.72 -20.09
C ASP A 19 -11.55 -23.71 -19.70
N PHE A 20 -12.43 -23.39 -20.65
CA PHE A 20 -13.88 -23.50 -20.50
C PHE A 20 -14.37 -24.80 -21.13
N LEU A 21 -14.78 -25.75 -20.27
CA LEU A 21 -15.23 -27.08 -20.68
C LEU A 21 -16.77 -27.16 -20.74
N GLY A 22 -17.40 -26.40 -21.64
CA GLY A 22 -18.85 -26.40 -21.82
C GLY A 22 -19.40 -25.20 -22.61
N ALA A 23 -20.68 -25.27 -22.98
CA ALA A 23 -21.33 -24.33 -23.89
C ALA A 23 -21.81 -23.00 -23.25
N ALA A 24 -21.48 -22.71 -21.99
CA ALA A 24 -22.02 -21.54 -21.29
C ALA A 24 -20.91 -20.62 -20.76
N ILE A 25 -20.70 -19.52 -21.48
CA ILE A 25 -20.28 -18.25 -20.88
C ILE A 25 -21.42 -17.29 -21.19
N ALA A 26 -22.36 -17.20 -20.26
CA ALA A 26 -23.37 -16.16 -20.30
C ALA A 26 -22.88 -15.06 -19.36
N SER A 27 -22.33 -14.00 -19.92
CA SER A 27 -22.21 -12.74 -19.21
C SER A 27 -22.94 -11.68 -20.01
N VAL A 28 -24.01 -11.14 -19.42
CA VAL A 28 -24.79 -9.97 -19.84
C VAL A 28 -24.76 -8.90 -18.75
N ALA A 29 -23.85 -9.03 -17.78
CA ALA A 29 -23.58 -8.01 -16.78
C ALA A 29 -22.48 -7.09 -17.32
N THR A 30 -22.72 -5.78 -17.26
CA THR A 30 -21.84 -4.73 -17.81
C THR A 30 -20.42 -4.76 -17.27
N ASP A 31 -20.19 -5.43 -16.14
CA ASP A 31 -18.91 -5.48 -15.43
C ASP A 31 -18.25 -6.86 -15.43
N SER A 32 -18.76 -7.80 -16.23
CA SER A 32 -18.33 -9.21 -16.23
C SER A 32 -17.57 -9.62 -17.50
N PHE A 33 -16.23 -9.58 -17.45
CA PHE A 33 -15.35 -9.89 -18.58
C PHE A 33 -14.09 -10.69 -18.19
N ILE A 34 -13.50 -11.36 -19.19
CA ILE A 34 -12.15 -11.93 -19.10
C ILE A 34 -11.16 -10.86 -19.57
N ASN A 35 -10.26 -10.45 -18.69
CA ASN A 35 -9.28 -9.42 -18.95
C ASN A 35 -7.92 -10.02 -19.34
N PHE A 36 -7.37 -9.55 -20.46
CA PHE A 36 -6.01 -9.88 -20.91
C PHE A 36 -5.06 -8.74 -20.54
N GLU A 37 -3.89 -9.06 -20.01
CA GLU A 37 -2.83 -8.08 -19.80
C GLU A 37 -1.93 -7.99 -21.05
N THR A 38 -1.67 -6.77 -21.51
CA THR A 38 -0.76 -6.58 -22.66
C THR A 38 0.66 -7.00 -22.32
N GLY A 39 1.36 -7.63 -23.27
CA GLY A 39 2.76 -8.02 -23.13
C GLY A 39 2.99 -9.50 -22.77
N TYR A 40 1.90 -10.26 -22.58
CA TYR A 40 1.94 -11.67 -22.25
C TYR A 40 1.36 -12.57 -23.35
N THR A 41 1.73 -13.85 -23.33
CA THR A 41 1.23 -14.88 -24.26
C THR A 41 0.15 -15.72 -23.57
N GLU A 42 -0.99 -15.11 -23.31
CA GLU A 42 -2.14 -15.73 -22.66
C GLU A 42 -3.03 -16.43 -23.68
N TYR A 43 -3.66 -17.53 -23.25
CA TYR A 43 -4.61 -18.25 -24.08
C TYR A 43 -5.86 -18.65 -23.30
N VAL A 44 -7.02 -18.46 -23.93
CA VAL A 44 -8.31 -18.98 -23.47
C VAL A 44 -8.77 -20.06 -24.43
N TYR A 45 -9.10 -21.23 -23.90
CA TYR A 45 -9.63 -22.35 -24.65
C TYR A 45 -11.11 -22.52 -24.37
N PHE A 46 -11.92 -22.45 -25.43
CA PHE A 46 -13.36 -22.68 -25.35
C PHE A 46 -13.71 -24.01 -25.99
N LYS A 47 -14.26 -24.96 -25.23
CA LYS A 47 -14.82 -26.21 -25.75
C LYS A 47 -16.33 -26.09 -25.92
N GLY A 48 -16.82 -26.34 -27.14
CA GLY A 48 -18.24 -26.30 -27.50
C GLY A 48 -18.71 -24.97 -28.10
N ILE A 49 -17.82 -23.99 -28.24
CA ILE A 49 -18.07 -22.70 -28.89
C ILE A 49 -17.47 -22.76 -30.31
N ASN A 50 -18.21 -22.27 -31.31
CA ASN A 50 -17.70 -22.11 -32.67
C ASN A 50 -17.14 -20.70 -32.88
N GLN A 51 -16.42 -20.49 -33.98
CA GLN A 51 -15.80 -19.20 -34.30
C GLN A 51 -16.80 -18.02 -34.26
N ALA A 52 -17.97 -18.16 -34.89
CA ALA A 52 -18.97 -17.09 -34.94
C ALA A 52 -19.49 -16.69 -33.55
N ALA A 53 -19.64 -17.66 -32.65
CA ALA A 53 -20.04 -17.41 -31.27
C ALA A 53 -18.94 -16.68 -30.48
N LEU A 54 -17.66 -17.00 -30.70
CA LEU A 54 -16.55 -16.25 -30.09
C LEU A 54 -16.52 -14.79 -30.58
N GLU A 55 -16.66 -14.59 -31.89
CA GLU A 55 -16.70 -13.24 -32.50
C GLU A 55 -17.85 -12.40 -31.92
N ALA A 56 -19.02 -13.01 -31.68
CA ALA A 56 -20.15 -12.35 -31.04
C ALA A 56 -19.88 -11.99 -29.57
N MET A 57 -19.13 -12.83 -28.83
CA MET A 57 -18.72 -12.52 -27.45
C MET A 57 -17.74 -11.35 -27.38
N ILE A 58 -16.80 -11.26 -28.33
CA ILE A 58 -15.90 -10.10 -28.46
C ILE A 58 -16.72 -8.85 -28.76
N ALA A 59 -17.61 -8.89 -29.75
CA ALA A 59 -18.47 -7.75 -30.09
C ALA A 59 -19.39 -7.30 -28.93
N ALA A 60 -19.71 -8.19 -28.00
CA ALA A 60 -20.51 -7.89 -26.81
C ALA A 60 -19.71 -7.28 -25.64
N GLY A 61 -18.38 -7.19 -25.73
CA GLY A 61 -17.53 -6.66 -24.66
C GLY A 61 -17.27 -7.65 -23.52
N ASN A 62 -17.40 -8.96 -23.77
CA ASN A 62 -17.14 -10.00 -22.76
C ASN A 62 -15.64 -10.22 -22.50
N PHE A 63 -14.79 -9.52 -23.23
CA PHE A 63 -13.34 -9.53 -23.08
C PHE A 63 -12.85 -8.11 -22.88
N ALA A 64 -11.76 -7.97 -22.12
CA ALA A 64 -11.11 -6.70 -21.88
C ALA A 64 -9.61 -6.80 -22.13
N ILE A 65 -9.00 -5.65 -22.38
CA ILE A 65 -7.55 -5.47 -22.44
C ILE A 65 -7.20 -4.42 -21.39
N ASN A 66 -6.33 -4.77 -20.45
CA ASN A 66 -5.92 -3.89 -19.33
C ASN A 66 -7.12 -3.26 -18.58
N GLY A 67 -8.15 -4.07 -18.33
CA GLY A 67 -9.33 -3.69 -17.54
C GLY A 67 -10.43 -2.96 -18.30
N THR A 68 -10.24 -2.68 -19.61
CA THR A 68 -11.23 -2.00 -20.45
C THR A 68 -11.87 -3.00 -21.42
N PRO A 69 -13.22 -3.15 -21.44
CA PRO A 69 -13.90 -3.98 -22.43
C PRO A 69 -13.47 -3.65 -23.87
N ASP A 70 -13.10 -4.66 -24.63
CA ASP A 70 -12.68 -4.51 -26.02
C ASP A 70 -13.62 -5.26 -26.97
N THR A 71 -14.18 -4.51 -27.91
CA THR A 71 -15.11 -5.01 -28.93
C THR A 71 -14.44 -5.24 -30.29
N THR A 72 -13.11 -5.10 -30.36
CA THR A 72 -12.36 -5.06 -31.62
C THR A 72 -11.79 -6.43 -31.97
N LEU A 73 -12.41 -7.13 -32.93
CA LEU A 73 -11.99 -8.47 -33.33
C LEU A 73 -10.51 -8.58 -33.76
N ALA A 74 -9.97 -7.52 -34.39
CA ALA A 74 -8.59 -7.47 -34.85
C ALA A 74 -7.54 -7.54 -33.73
N ASN A 75 -7.92 -7.30 -32.48
CA ASN A 75 -7.02 -7.39 -31.32
C ASN A 75 -6.82 -8.85 -30.86
N TYR A 76 -7.64 -9.80 -31.34
CA TYR A 76 -7.62 -11.20 -30.92
C TYR A 76 -7.16 -12.14 -32.04
N LYS A 77 -6.20 -13.01 -31.73
CA LYS A 77 -5.83 -14.15 -32.57
C LYS A 77 -6.58 -15.38 -32.07
N TYR A 78 -7.34 -16.02 -32.93
CA TYR A 78 -8.02 -17.26 -32.59
C TYR A 78 -7.87 -18.34 -33.67
N VAL A 79 -7.86 -19.58 -33.22
CA VAL A 79 -7.74 -20.77 -34.08
C VAL A 79 -8.89 -21.72 -33.72
N ALA A 80 -9.79 -21.92 -34.67
CA ALA A 80 -10.84 -22.93 -34.56
C ALA A 80 -10.24 -24.32 -34.80
N ASN A 81 -10.54 -25.26 -33.89
CA ASN A 81 -10.14 -26.66 -33.99
C ASN A 81 -11.34 -27.56 -33.71
N GLY A 82 -12.16 -27.79 -34.74
CA GLY A 82 -13.41 -28.54 -34.64
C GLY A 82 -14.44 -27.80 -33.79
N SER A 83 -14.90 -28.42 -32.70
CA SER A 83 -15.86 -27.83 -31.77
C SER A 83 -15.20 -26.99 -30.67
N ALA A 84 -13.97 -26.55 -30.86
CA ALA A 84 -13.25 -25.74 -29.87
C ALA A 84 -12.52 -24.57 -30.53
N VAL A 85 -12.30 -23.51 -29.76
CA VAL A 85 -11.55 -22.33 -30.20
C VAL A 85 -10.49 -21.98 -29.17
N ASN A 86 -9.24 -21.83 -29.61
CA ASN A 86 -8.19 -21.18 -28.83
C ASN A 86 -8.18 -19.69 -29.18
N MET A 87 -8.17 -18.81 -28.19
CA MET A 87 -8.06 -17.36 -28.36
C MET A 87 -6.87 -16.83 -27.57
N GLY A 88 -6.16 -15.85 -28.11
CA GLY A 88 -5.19 -15.01 -27.41
C GLY A 88 -5.17 -13.62 -28.06
N LEU A 89 -4.34 -12.70 -27.59
CA LEU A 89 -4.14 -11.42 -28.26
C LEU A 89 -3.35 -11.61 -29.57
N VAL A 90 -3.74 -10.94 -30.65
CA VAL A 90 -2.79 -10.67 -31.75
C VAL A 90 -1.67 -9.87 -31.09
N THR A 91 -0.40 -10.18 -31.38
CA THR A 91 0.76 -9.44 -30.84
C THR A 91 0.38 -7.96 -30.82
N PRO A 92 0.24 -7.34 -29.63
CA PRO A 92 -0.55 -6.12 -29.52
C PRO A 92 -0.04 -5.10 -30.53
N PRO A 93 -0.89 -4.23 -31.12
CA PRO A 93 -0.36 -2.94 -31.53
C PRO A 93 0.45 -2.44 -30.33
N THR A 94 1.74 -2.21 -30.53
CA THR A 94 2.58 -1.56 -29.51
C THR A 94 1.74 -0.36 -29.07
N PRO A 95 1.35 -0.27 -27.78
CA PRO A 95 0.45 0.79 -27.33
C PRO A 95 0.94 2.09 -27.96
N GLU A 96 0.11 2.76 -28.76
CA GLU A 96 0.52 4.05 -29.29
C GLU A 96 0.77 4.92 -28.06
N PHE A 97 2.04 5.24 -27.91
CA PHE A 97 2.67 5.65 -26.68
C PHE A 97 2.38 7.12 -26.50
N PHE A 98 1.33 7.46 -25.76
CA PHE A 98 0.90 8.86 -25.57
C PHE A 98 1.32 9.48 -24.24
N GLY A 99 2.32 8.91 -23.56
CA GLY A 99 3.01 9.63 -22.50
C GLY A 99 4.09 10.53 -23.07
N SER A 100 3.91 11.85 -22.97
CA SER A 100 4.99 12.79 -23.26
C SER A 100 6.04 12.72 -22.15
N ILE A 101 7.31 12.63 -22.54
CA ILE A 101 8.43 12.93 -21.65
C ILE A 101 8.69 14.43 -21.80
N VAL A 102 8.53 15.19 -20.73
CA VAL A 102 8.72 16.64 -20.71
C VAL A 102 10.02 16.94 -19.97
N TRP A 103 10.88 17.74 -20.61
CA TRP A 103 12.12 18.24 -20.02
C TRP A 103 12.01 19.75 -19.88
N THR A 104 12.27 20.28 -18.69
CA THR A 104 12.29 21.72 -18.43
C THR A 104 13.68 22.11 -17.93
N GLY A 105 14.43 22.79 -18.79
CA GLY A 105 15.86 23.09 -18.58
C GLY A 105 16.46 23.87 -19.76
N GLY A 106 17.73 24.26 -19.70
CA GLY A 106 18.42 24.90 -20.83
C GLY A 106 19.87 24.45 -20.93
N THR A 107 20.50 24.18 -22.08
CA THR A 107 20.12 24.20 -23.50
C THR A 107 20.32 22.81 -24.13
N GLY A 108 19.35 22.36 -24.91
CA GLY A 108 19.38 21.20 -25.84
C GLY A 108 17.95 20.72 -26.12
N ASP A 109 17.68 20.15 -27.29
CA ASP A 109 16.33 19.65 -27.63
C ASP A 109 16.19 18.20 -27.13
N TRP A 110 15.53 18.04 -25.97
CA TRP A 110 15.44 16.78 -25.23
C TRP A 110 14.04 16.17 -25.24
N SER A 111 13.10 16.78 -25.96
CA SER A 111 11.67 16.44 -26.03
C SER A 111 11.35 15.09 -26.70
N THR A 112 12.34 14.41 -27.27
CA THR A 112 12.18 13.12 -27.95
C THR A 112 12.76 11.95 -27.15
N GLY A 113 11.94 10.93 -26.86
CA GLY A 113 12.33 9.72 -26.11
C GLY A 113 13.49 8.91 -26.72
N SER A 114 13.89 9.18 -27.98
CA SER A 114 15.10 8.64 -28.61
C SER A 114 16.40 9.06 -27.90
N ASN A 115 16.38 10.09 -27.05
CA ASN A 115 17.55 10.53 -26.30
C ASN A 115 17.83 9.70 -25.04
N TRP A 116 16.98 8.73 -24.68
CA TRP A 116 17.16 7.84 -23.52
C TRP A 116 17.56 6.43 -23.94
N ALA A 117 16.96 5.96 -25.04
CA ALA A 117 17.39 4.75 -25.74
C ALA A 117 18.45 5.11 -26.81
N GLY A 118 19.71 5.29 -26.40
CA GLY A 118 20.84 5.47 -27.33
C GLY A 118 21.25 6.92 -27.67
N GLY A 119 20.91 7.91 -26.84
CA GLY A 119 21.28 9.33 -26.99
C GLY A 119 21.61 10.01 -25.66
N VAL A 120 21.97 11.29 -25.69
CA VAL A 120 22.65 12.02 -24.59
C VAL A 120 21.77 12.12 -23.34
N VAL A 121 22.30 11.65 -22.20
CA VAL A 121 21.74 11.83 -20.85
C VAL A 121 21.62 13.32 -20.57
N PRO A 122 20.48 13.85 -20.08
CA PRO A 122 20.39 15.26 -19.66
C PRO A 122 21.46 15.59 -18.64
N ASP A 123 21.77 16.87 -18.48
CA ASP A 123 22.64 17.31 -17.40
C ASP A 123 21.89 17.26 -16.07
N THR A 124 21.70 16.04 -15.57
CA THR A 124 21.10 15.76 -14.27
C THR A 124 22.00 16.22 -13.12
N SER A 125 23.21 16.72 -13.42
CA SER A 125 24.10 17.36 -12.46
C SER A 125 23.97 18.89 -12.40
N GLY A 126 23.09 19.46 -13.23
CA GLY A 126 22.84 20.89 -13.38
C GLY A 126 21.55 21.37 -12.70
N SER A 127 20.69 22.03 -13.45
CA SER A 127 19.38 22.57 -13.02
C SER A 127 18.23 22.09 -13.88
N ASP A 128 18.46 21.03 -14.67
CA ASP A 128 17.47 20.50 -15.58
C ASP A 128 16.55 19.53 -14.84
N ASP A 129 15.25 19.66 -15.07
CA ASP A 129 14.24 18.78 -14.48
C ASP A 129 13.72 17.78 -15.51
N ALA A 130 13.42 16.59 -15.00
CA ALA A 130 12.86 15.47 -15.72
C ALA A 130 11.41 15.26 -15.33
N GLN A 131 10.49 15.25 -16.29
CA GLN A 131 9.12 14.79 -16.05
C GLN A 131 8.72 13.68 -17.02
N ILE A 132 8.21 12.59 -16.48
CA ILE A 132 7.66 11.46 -17.24
C ILE A 132 6.19 11.35 -16.87
N SER A 133 5.32 11.78 -17.77
CA SER A 133 3.88 11.79 -17.58
C SER A 133 3.24 10.43 -17.85
N THR A 134 1.93 10.34 -17.60
CA THR A 134 1.15 9.11 -17.62
C THR A 134 1.35 8.30 -18.90
N GLY A 135 1.68 7.02 -18.75
CA GLY A 135 1.93 6.11 -19.88
C GLY A 135 3.28 6.29 -20.56
N GLY A 136 4.08 7.28 -20.15
CA GLY A 136 5.45 7.48 -20.63
C GLY A 136 6.38 6.46 -19.99
N ILE A 137 7.39 6.00 -20.72
CA ILE A 137 8.47 5.15 -20.18
C ILE A 137 9.80 5.75 -20.63
N ALA A 138 10.63 6.16 -19.67
CA ALA A 138 12.03 6.45 -19.91
C ALA A 138 12.87 5.27 -19.44
N THR A 139 13.81 4.83 -20.27
CA THR A 139 14.78 3.80 -19.89
C THR A 139 16.17 4.39 -19.93
N TYR A 140 16.85 4.41 -18.78
CA TYR A 140 18.26 4.71 -18.69
C TYR A 140 19.07 3.42 -18.90
N VAL A 141 19.86 3.38 -19.96
CA VAL A 141 20.78 2.27 -20.27
C VAL A 141 22.21 2.76 -19.99
N PRO A 142 22.71 2.62 -18.75
CA PRO A 142 23.93 3.32 -18.36
C PRO A 142 25.18 2.84 -19.09
N GLY A 143 26.17 3.75 -19.12
CA GLY A 143 27.60 3.44 -19.08
C GLY A 143 28.28 3.78 -17.75
N GLY A 144 27.52 4.15 -16.70
CA GLY A 144 27.99 4.58 -15.38
C GLY A 144 26.86 5.11 -14.46
N ASP A 145 27.22 5.64 -13.28
CA ASP A 145 26.28 6.17 -12.27
C ASP A 145 25.37 7.29 -12.82
N LEU A 146 24.09 7.29 -12.43
CA LEU A 146 23.14 8.36 -12.71
C LEU A 146 23.00 9.29 -11.50
N TRP A 147 23.04 10.59 -11.74
CA TRP A 147 23.05 11.61 -10.68
C TRP A 147 22.00 12.67 -10.92
N PHE A 148 21.00 12.79 -10.05
CA PHE A 148 20.19 14.01 -9.91
C PHE A 148 20.82 14.87 -8.81
N ASN A 149 21.28 16.07 -9.13
CA ASN A 149 22.05 16.91 -8.22
C ASN A 149 21.80 18.39 -8.46
N ASN A 150 22.17 19.22 -7.47
CA ASN A 150 22.16 20.68 -7.56
C ASN A 150 20.80 21.31 -7.94
N GLY A 151 19.70 20.65 -7.57
CA GLY A 151 18.34 21.14 -7.83
C GLY A 151 17.70 20.60 -9.10
N SER A 152 18.35 19.68 -9.83
CA SER A 152 17.68 18.89 -10.87
C SER A 152 16.66 17.94 -10.26
N ASP A 153 15.42 18.02 -10.70
CA ASP A 153 14.31 17.22 -10.20
C ASP A 153 13.98 16.03 -11.12
N LEU A 154 13.39 14.97 -10.58
CA LEU A 154 12.74 13.91 -11.35
C LEU A 154 11.31 13.68 -10.86
N ILE A 155 10.37 13.82 -11.78
CA ILE A 155 8.93 13.80 -11.57
C ILE A 155 8.33 12.66 -12.41
N LEU A 156 7.74 11.67 -11.75
CA LEU A 156 7.03 10.55 -12.38
C LEU A 156 5.54 10.72 -12.13
N ASP A 157 4.82 11.25 -13.10
CA ASP A 157 3.41 11.63 -12.97
C ASP A 157 2.53 10.62 -13.73
N GLY A 158 2.40 9.42 -13.17
CA GLY A 158 1.86 8.23 -13.83
C GLY A 158 2.78 7.60 -14.87
N GLY A 159 3.99 8.14 -15.06
CA GLY A 159 5.01 7.62 -15.95
C GLY A 159 5.95 6.61 -15.30
N THR A 160 6.73 5.91 -16.12
CA THR A 160 7.74 4.93 -15.67
C THR A 160 9.14 5.41 -15.97
N PHE A 161 10.02 5.37 -14.98
CA PHE A 161 11.47 5.40 -15.18
C PHE A 161 12.04 4.02 -14.90
N ARG A 162 12.89 3.50 -15.79
CA ARG A 162 13.61 2.24 -15.59
C ARG A 162 15.10 2.40 -15.82
N GLN A 163 15.92 1.82 -14.95
CA GLN A 163 17.34 1.56 -15.27
C GLN A 163 17.47 0.16 -15.87
N ALA A 164 18.27 -0.02 -16.94
CA ALA A 164 18.35 -1.28 -17.69
C ALA A 164 19.68 -2.07 -17.58
N ASN A 165 20.76 -1.49 -17.03
CA ASN A 165 22.01 -2.22 -16.75
C ASN A 165 22.31 -2.34 -15.24
N ASN A 166 22.82 -3.52 -14.85
CA ASN A 166 23.27 -3.84 -13.49
C ASN A 166 24.71 -3.34 -13.30
N GLY A 167 25.00 -2.66 -12.19
CA GLY A 167 26.36 -2.19 -11.91
C GLY A 167 26.44 -0.83 -11.23
N ASP A 168 25.60 0.08 -11.69
CA ASP A 168 25.76 1.50 -11.42
C ASP A 168 24.83 1.99 -10.30
N TRP A 169 25.15 3.16 -9.76
CA TRP A 169 24.37 3.82 -8.74
C TRP A 169 23.29 4.74 -9.33
N PHE A 170 22.22 4.92 -8.58
CA PHE A 170 21.22 5.97 -8.81
C PHE A 170 21.28 6.94 -7.63
N HIS A 171 21.66 8.19 -7.88
CA HIS A 171 21.83 9.21 -6.86
C HIS A 171 20.78 10.32 -6.98
N VAL A 172 20.23 10.74 -5.85
CA VAL A 172 19.44 11.97 -5.71
C VAL A 172 20.06 12.80 -4.59
N ASN A 173 20.60 13.97 -4.93
CA ASN A 173 21.46 14.74 -4.05
C ASN A 173 21.15 16.24 -4.10
N LYS A 174 21.47 16.96 -3.03
CA LYS A 174 21.55 18.44 -2.95
C LYS A 174 20.36 19.20 -3.59
N GLN A 175 19.36 19.54 -2.79
CA GLN A 175 18.19 20.35 -3.20
C GLN A 175 17.31 19.75 -4.31
N SER A 176 17.76 18.69 -4.98
CA SER A 176 16.96 17.92 -5.93
C SER A 176 15.74 17.32 -5.25
N LYS A 177 14.63 17.35 -5.98
CA LYS A 177 13.36 16.78 -5.58
C LYS A 177 13.04 15.59 -6.46
N PHE A 178 12.52 14.57 -5.82
CA PHE A 178 12.06 13.38 -6.49
C PHE A 178 10.60 13.16 -6.15
N THR A 179 9.75 13.16 -7.16
CA THR A 179 8.30 13.09 -7.00
C THR A 179 7.75 11.91 -7.80
N ILE A 180 6.94 11.06 -7.17
CA ILE A 180 6.16 10.04 -7.86
C ILE A 180 4.69 10.24 -7.51
N THR A 181 3.86 10.45 -8.52
CA THR A 181 2.42 10.68 -8.40
C THR A 181 1.64 9.79 -9.37
N ASP A 182 0.33 9.64 -9.15
CA ASP A 182 -0.64 9.14 -10.14
C ASP A 182 -0.30 7.77 -10.78
N GLY A 183 0.20 6.84 -9.97
CA GLY A 183 0.59 5.49 -10.40
C GLY A 183 1.98 5.41 -11.02
N GLY A 184 2.81 6.45 -10.87
CA GLY A 184 4.17 6.49 -11.40
C GLY A 184 5.05 5.36 -10.85
N LEU A 185 6.00 4.89 -11.67
CA LEU A 185 6.89 3.78 -11.35
C LEU A 185 8.35 4.17 -11.50
N LEU A 186 9.13 4.15 -10.41
CA LEU A 186 10.59 4.14 -10.47
C LEU A 186 11.11 2.71 -10.30
N ASP A 187 11.59 2.14 -11.40
CA ASP A 187 12.22 0.82 -11.43
C ASP A 187 13.75 0.94 -11.56
N VAL A 188 14.41 1.03 -10.41
CA VAL A 188 15.86 0.99 -10.25
C VAL A 188 16.28 -0.29 -9.53
N SER A 189 15.47 -1.35 -9.67
CA SER A 189 15.65 -2.64 -9.01
C SER A 189 16.93 -3.38 -9.42
N ILE A 190 17.52 -2.99 -10.55
CA ILE A 190 18.78 -3.54 -11.03
C ILE A 190 19.99 -2.66 -10.70
N ALA A 191 19.79 -1.41 -10.27
CA ALA A 191 20.87 -0.54 -9.83
C ALA A 191 21.58 -1.19 -8.64
N ASN A 192 22.90 -1.05 -8.56
CA ASN A 192 23.62 -1.69 -7.46
C ASN A 192 23.30 -1.03 -6.12
N ASN A 193 23.16 0.29 -6.11
CA ASN A 193 22.73 1.07 -4.96
C ASN A 193 21.87 2.24 -5.44
N VAL A 194 20.85 2.56 -4.64
CA VAL A 194 20.09 3.79 -4.71
C VAL A 194 20.49 4.64 -3.51
N GLU A 195 20.88 5.86 -3.77
CA GLU A 195 21.37 6.79 -2.76
C GLU A 195 20.55 8.09 -2.82
N ILE A 196 19.92 8.47 -1.71
CA ILE A 196 19.19 9.73 -1.57
C ILE A 196 19.81 10.50 -0.42
N LYS A 197 20.49 11.62 -0.70
CA LYS A 197 21.24 12.38 0.33
C LYS A 197 20.97 13.88 0.40
N GLY A 198 20.81 14.38 1.62
CA GLY A 198 20.80 15.81 1.93
C GLY A 198 22.17 16.32 2.40
N ARG A 199 23.08 16.71 1.49
CA ARG A 199 24.36 17.32 1.92
C ARG A 199 24.18 18.73 2.50
N ALA A 200 25.15 19.18 3.29
CA ALA A 200 25.18 20.42 4.11
C ALA A 200 24.66 21.75 3.50
N THR A 201 24.49 21.87 2.18
CA THR A 201 23.97 23.07 1.51
C THR A 201 22.56 22.93 0.96
N GLY A 202 21.83 21.87 1.30
CA GLY A 202 20.41 21.74 0.99
C GLY A 202 19.92 20.29 1.04
N THR A 203 18.67 20.13 1.44
CA THR A 203 18.05 18.82 1.61
C THR A 203 17.46 18.37 0.29
N ALA A 204 17.83 17.18 -0.19
CA ALA A 204 17.01 16.53 -1.20
C ALA A 204 15.64 16.21 -0.59
N THR A 205 14.58 16.16 -1.39
CA THR A 205 13.25 15.75 -0.91
C THR A 205 12.73 14.62 -1.76
N PHE A 206 12.16 13.62 -1.10
CA PHE A 206 11.47 12.53 -1.79
C PHE A 206 10.00 12.55 -1.39
N THR A 207 9.12 12.60 -2.37
CA THR A 207 7.67 12.58 -2.17
C THR A 207 7.05 11.55 -3.10
N MET A 208 6.21 10.69 -2.53
CA MET A 208 5.49 9.66 -3.26
C MET A 208 4.03 9.65 -2.81
N ASP A 209 3.13 9.72 -3.78
CA ASP A 209 1.69 9.77 -3.59
C ASP A 209 1.07 8.86 -4.66
N ASN A 210 0.48 7.73 -4.24
CA ASN A 210 -0.03 6.70 -5.14
C ASN A 210 1.02 6.21 -6.17
N GLY A 211 2.24 5.90 -5.72
CA GLY A 211 3.37 5.54 -6.59
C GLY A 211 4.03 4.20 -6.25
N THR A 212 4.93 3.74 -7.11
CA THR A 212 5.76 2.54 -6.88
C THR A 212 7.25 2.83 -7.03
N LEU A 213 8.06 2.39 -6.06
CA LEU A 213 9.52 2.42 -6.11
C LEU A 213 10.10 1.02 -5.88
N LEU A 214 10.89 0.56 -6.85
CA LEU A 214 11.61 -0.71 -6.79
C LEU A 214 13.11 -0.45 -6.76
N MET A 215 13.80 -0.95 -5.73
CA MET A 215 15.25 -0.81 -5.60
C MET A 215 15.91 -2.09 -5.10
N LYS A 216 17.18 -2.29 -5.48
CA LYS A 216 17.99 -3.42 -4.99
C LYS A 216 18.48 -3.17 -3.57
N LYS A 217 19.10 -2.00 -3.36
CA LYS A 217 19.65 -1.51 -2.08
C LYS A 217 19.36 -0.03 -2.01
N GLY A 218 19.02 0.46 -0.82
CA GLY A 218 18.78 1.88 -0.55
C GLY A 218 19.70 2.41 0.54
N GLN A 219 20.22 3.61 0.34
CA GLN A 219 20.83 4.43 1.38
C GLN A 219 20.15 5.80 1.39
N ILE A 220 19.54 6.14 2.52
CA ILE A 220 18.94 7.43 2.78
C ILE A 220 19.79 8.08 3.88
N ASP A 221 20.39 9.23 3.57
CA ASP A 221 21.43 9.83 4.40
C ASP A 221 21.26 11.35 4.50
N ASP A 222 21.30 11.90 5.71
CA ASP A 222 21.05 13.32 5.96
C ASP A 222 19.73 13.83 5.33
N LEU A 223 18.75 12.94 5.10
CA LEU A 223 17.53 13.27 4.38
C LEU A 223 16.41 13.60 5.36
N ARG A 224 15.98 14.86 5.39
CA ARG A 224 14.93 15.28 6.32
C ARG A 224 13.51 15.12 5.81
N PHE A 225 13.29 14.55 4.62
CA PHE A 225 11.94 14.43 4.07
C PHE A 225 11.85 13.30 3.05
N PHE A 226 11.23 12.19 3.48
CA PHE A 226 10.84 11.08 2.63
C PHE A 226 9.39 10.73 2.95
N GLU A 227 8.47 11.35 2.22
CA GLU A 227 7.03 11.16 2.40
C GLU A 227 6.47 10.17 1.39
N VAL A 228 5.62 9.26 1.86
CA VAL A 228 5.03 8.18 1.06
C VAL A 228 3.58 8.03 1.48
N SER A 229 2.65 8.19 0.53
CA SER A 229 1.23 8.34 0.83
C SER A 229 0.31 7.62 -0.16
N ASN A 230 -0.96 7.42 0.21
CA ASN A 230 -2.08 7.06 -0.68
C ASN A 230 -1.88 5.78 -1.50
N GLY A 231 -1.64 4.65 -0.84
CA GLY A 231 -1.50 3.34 -1.49
C GLY A 231 -0.12 3.10 -2.12
N SER A 232 0.85 3.97 -1.84
CA SER A 232 2.19 3.87 -2.40
C SER A 232 2.95 2.64 -1.91
N THR A 233 3.83 2.10 -2.75
CA THR A 233 4.64 0.91 -2.42
C THR A 233 6.12 1.14 -2.67
N ILE A 234 6.94 0.94 -1.65
CA ILE A 234 8.41 0.84 -1.76
C ILE A 234 8.82 -0.61 -1.59
N THR A 235 9.64 -1.13 -2.49
CA THR A 235 10.24 -2.46 -2.37
C THR A 235 11.76 -2.40 -2.47
N VAL A 236 12.43 -2.84 -1.41
CA VAL A 236 13.88 -2.95 -1.30
C VAL A 236 14.27 -4.43 -1.24
N ALA A 237 14.81 -4.96 -2.34
CA ALA A 237 15.12 -6.38 -2.47
C ALA A 237 16.24 -6.88 -1.53
N GLN A 238 17.07 -5.97 -1.03
CA GLN A 238 18.16 -6.24 -0.11
C GLN A 238 18.13 -5.22 1.05
N ASN A 239 19.15 -4.40 1.19
CA ASN A 239 19.35 -3.58 2.38
C ASN A 239 18.83 -2.16 2.18
N LEU A 240 18.08 -1.63 3.14
CA LEU A 240 17.76 -0.21 3.29
C LEU A 240 18.49 0.34 4.52
N ASN A 241 19.38 1.30 4.32
CA ASN A 241 20.07 2.01 5.40
C ASN A 241 19.49 3.42 5.53
N LEU A 242 18.98 3.77 6.71
CA LEU A 242 18.60 5.14 7.06
C LEU A 242 19.68 5.71 8.01
N ASN A 243 20.27 6.85 7.69
CA ASN A 243 21.38 7.43 8.43
C ASN A 243 21.14 8.90 8.80
N ASN A 244 21.82 9.39 9.83
CA ASN A 244 21.96 10.82 10.17
C ASN A 244 20.63 11.59 10.25
N SER A 245 19.70 11.16 11.11
CA SER A 245 18.37 11.78 11.23
C SER A 245 17.51 11.72 9.97
N SER A 246 17.74 10.69 9.16
CA SER A 246 16.80 10.39 8.11
C SER A 246 15.51 9.82 8.69
N TYR A 247 14.38 10.19 8.12
CA TYR A 247 13.12 9.54 8.44
C TYR A 247 12.28 9.28 7.19
N ILE A 248 11.51 8.21 7.24
CA ILE A 248 10.49 7.88 6.26
C ILE A 248 9.13 8.03 6.93
N ASN A 249 8.24 8.81 6.34
CA ASN A 249 6.87 8.94 6.79
C ASN A 249 5.95 8.19 5.81
N LEU A 250 5.30 7.14 6.30
CA LEU A 250 4.38 6.30 5.52
C LEU A 250 2.95 6.62 5.96
N THR A 251 2.05 6.90 5.02
CA THR A 251 0.61 7.08 5.25
C THR A 251 -0.17 6.25 4.25
N ASP A 252 -1.02 5.32 4.67
CA ASP A 252 -1.77 4.41 3.79
C ASP A 252 -0.86 3.70 2.76
N SER A 253 0.38 3.38 3.14
CA SER A 253 1.43 2.96 2.21
C SER A 253 2.21 1.76 2.73
N THR A 254 2.89 1.05 1.83
CA THR A 254 3.64 -0.16 2.16
C THR A 254 5.14 -0.01 1.89
N LEU A 255 5.97 -0.32 2.88
CA LEU A 255 7.41 -0.52 2.73
C LEU A 255 7.75 -2.01 2.88
N ASN A 256 8.19 -2.63 1.79
CA ASN A 256 8.73 -3.97 1.78
C ASN A 256 10.26 -3.89 1.77
N VAL A 257 10.93 -4.43 2.77
CA VAL A 257 12.40 -4.41 2.86
C VAL A 257 12.91 -5.75 3.36
N ARG A 258 14.00 -6.23 2.75
CA ARG A 258 14.63 -7.47 3.23
C ARG A 258 15.41 -7.24 4.52
N ASP A 259 16.37 -6.31 4.47
CA ASP A 259 17.23 -5.94 5.60
C ASP A 259 17.11 -4.44 5.86
N LEU A 260 16.67 -4.03 7.05
CA LEU A 260 16.56 -2.61 7.45
C LEU A 260 17.63 -2.27 8.48
N ALA A 261 18.37 -1.18 8.26
CA ALA A 261 19.30 -0.63 9.24
C ALA A 261 18.97 0.84 9.52
N LEU A 262 18.76 1.16 10.80
CA LEU A 262 18.49 2.51 11.28
C LEU A 262 19.71 2.99 12.08
N ASN A 263 20.54 3.83 11.47
CA ASN A 263 21.77 4.30 12.07
C ASN A 263 21.58 5.72 12.61
N ALA A 264 21.69 5.87 13.93
CA ALA A 264 21.81 7.17 14.58
C ALA A 264 23.24 7.71 14.42
N TYR A 265 23.39 9.02 14.22
CA TYR A 265 24.69 9.66 14.16
C TYR A 265 24.68 10.96 14.95
N ALA A 266 25.68 11.12 15.83
CA ALA A 266 25.87 12.32 16.67
C ALA A 266 24.65 12.69 17.53
N GLY A 267 23.89 11.70 18.02
CA GLY A 267 22.70 11.92 18.84
C GLY A 267 21.45 12.31 18.07
N ASN A 268 21.51 12.34 16.73
CA ASN A 268 20.32 12.48 15.92
C ASN A 268 19.70 11.11 15.63
N GLU A 269 18.40 11.03 15.90
CA GLU A 269 17.62 9.81 15.80
C GLU A 269 17.03 9.65 14.40
N THR A 270 16.92 8.40 13.95
CA THR A 270 16.48 8.01 12.61
C THR A 270 15.21 7.18 12.78
N PHE A 271 14.13 7.50 12.04
CA PHE A 271 12.80 6.94 12.30
C PHE A 271 12.08 6.46 11.04
N ILE A 272 11.12 5.55 11.24
CA ILE A 272 10.05 5.30 10.29
C ILE A 272 8.75 5.58 11.01
N HIS A 273 7.98 6.55 10.52
CA HIS A 273 6.67 6.90 11.04
C HIS A 273 5.62 6.18 10.20
N LEU A 274 4.70 5.48 10.88
CA LEU A 274 3.63 4.72 10.26
C LEU A 274 2.29 5.35 10.65
N ASN A 275 1.63 5.97 9.68
CA ASN A 275 0.31 6.58 9.85
C ASN A 275 -0.74 5.87 8.99
N ASN A 276 -2.01 5.92 9.43
CA ASN A 276 -3.24 5.55 8.74
C ASN A 276 -3.05 4.37 7.79
N GLY A 277 -3.17 3.13 8.24
CA GLY A 277 -3.07 1.96 7.36
C GLY A 277 -1.68 1.71 6.76
N ALA A 278 -0.64 2.46 7.16
CA ALA A 278 0.73 2.18 6.74
C ALA A 278 1.24 0.84 7.26
N GLN A 279 2.07 0.21 6.42
CA GLN A 279 2.59 -1.13 6.64
C GLN A 279 4.10 -1.19 6.37
N VAL A 280 4.84 -1.84 7.25
CA VAL A 280 6.23 -2.24 7.00
C VAL A 280 6.33 -3.77 7.05
N ASN A 281 6.88 -4.34 5.99
CA ASN A 281 7.12 -5.77 5.84
C ASN A 281 8.62 -6.04 5.82
N LEU A 282 9.12 -6.73 6.85
CA LEU A 282 10.51 -7.17 6.94
C LEU A 282 10.62 -8.60 6.40
N LEU A 283 11.07 -8.72 5.15
CA LEU A 283 11.08 -9.97 4.39
C LEU A 283 12.40 -10.71 4.61
N ASN A 284 12.43 -11.81 5.35
CA ASN A 284 13.60 -12.70 5.51
C ASN A 284 14.73 -12.20 6.44
N THR A 285 14.42 -12.01 7.73
CA THR A 285 15.42 -11.71 8.77
C THR A 285 16.10 -12.98 9.30
N THR A 286 16.75 -13.80 8.44
CA THR A 286 17.45 -15.04 8.88
C THR A 286 18.62 -14.80 9.85
N SER A 287 19.02 -13.54 10.01
CA SER A 287 19.66 -13.09 11.22
C SER A 287 19.22 -11.65 11.46
N LEU A 288 18.29 -11.45 12.38
CA LEU A 288 18.46 -10.30 13.27
C LEU A 288 19.73 -10.58 14.07
N GLY A 289 20.89 -10.43 13.42
CA GLY A 289 22.15 -10.35 14.16
C GLY A 289 21.94 -9.28 15.22
N THR A 290 22.76 -9.31 16.27
CA THR A 290 22.72 -8.30 17.34
C THR A 290 22.60 -6.87 16.82
N ASN A 291 22.93 -6.62 15.54
CA ASN A 291 22.96 -5.34 14.87
C ASN A 291 21.83 -4.94 13.89
N VAL A 292 20.73 -5.68 13.72
CA VAL A 292 19.63 -5.20 12.82
C VAL A 292 18.75 -4.14 13.51
N ILE A 293 18.79 -4.13 14.86
CA ILE A 293 18.43 -2.99 15.71
C ILE A 293 19.60 -2.80 16.71
N THR A 294 20.80 -2.39 16.25
CA THR A 294 21.80 -1.79 17.16
C THR A 294 21.99 -0.31 16.93
N LYS A 295 21.58 0.43 17.96
CA LYS A 295 22.42 1.30 18.78
C LYS A 295 23.89 1.41 18.31
N ALA A 296 24.16 2.39 17.45
CA ALA A 296 25.45 3.08 17.45
C ALA A 296 25.26 4.40 18.23
N GLY A 297 25.39 4.34 19.56
CA GLY A 297 25.10 5.47 20.47
C GLY A 297 23.66 5.44 21.02
N ASP A 298 23.42 6.08 22.16
CA ASP A 298 22.24 6.02 23.06
C ASP A 298 20.84 6.37 22.47
N SER A 299 20.58 6.12 21.19
CA SER A 299 19.30 6.41 20.52
C SER A 299 18.46 5.15 20.30
N MET A 300 17.15 5.27 20.54
CA MET A 300 16.17 4.19 20.40
C MET A 300 15.72 4.03 18.95
N VAL A 301 15.39 2.79 18.54
CA VAL A 301 14.61 2.56 17.31
C VAL A 301 13.14 2.71 17.70
N ASN A 302 12.56 3.84 17.32
CA ASN A 302 11.14 4.09 17.49
C ASN A 302 10.43 3.82 16.18
N PHE A 303 9.58 2.79 16.17
CA PHE A 303 8.46 2.76 15.24
C PHE A 303 7.36 3.58 15.92
N ALA A 304 7.13 4.80 15.45
CA ALA A 304 5.94 5.55 15.86
C ALA A 304 4.77 4.90 15.13
N LEU A 305 3.89 4.23 15.87
CA LEU A 305 2.70 3.58 15.33
C LEU A 305 1.52 4.44 15.76
N ASP A 306 0.76 4.96 14.81
CA ASP A 306 -0.56 5.46 15.17
C ASP A 306 -1.55 4.31 15.44
N SER A 307 -2.81 4.65 15.73
CA SER A 307 -3.87 3.69 16.07
C SER A 307 -4.11 2.58 15.04
N THR A 308 -3.54 2.66 13.83
CA THR A 308 -3.76 1.69 12.75
C THR A 308 -2.49 1.14 12.10
N GLY A 309 -1.31 1.65 12.46
CA GLY A 309 -0.04 1.19 11.92
C GLY A 309 0.26 -0.27 12.27
N VAL A 310 0.74 -1.05 11.29
CA VAL A 310 1.08 -2.47 11.50
C VAL A 310 2.52 -2.76 11.05
N VAL A 311 3.26 -3.45 11.90
CA VAL A 311 4.59 -4.00 11.57
C VAL A 311 4.47 -5.52 11.46
N PHE A 312 4.83 -6.04 10.29
CA PHE A 312 4.95 -7.48 10.06
C PHE A 312 6.42 -7.86 10.11
N ILE A 313 6.77 -8.73 11.05
CA ILE A 313 8.09 -9.32 11.13
C ILE A 313 7.97 -10.79 10.77
N ASP A 314 8.48 -11.11 9.60
CA ASP A 314 8.45 -12.47 9.08
C ASP A 314 9.64 -13.27 9.64
N ASN A 315 9.44 -14.56 9.93
CA ASN A 315 10.45 -15.48 10.48
C ASN A 315 11.12 -15.06 11.82
N LEU A 316 10.47 -14.26 12.67
CA LEU A 316 10.94 -13.99 14.03
C LEU A 316 10.32 -14.95 15.04
N ALA A 317 11.13 -15.71 15.78
CA ALA A 317 10.60 -16.53 16.86
C ALA A 317 10.06 -15.64 17.99
N LEU A 318 8.95 -16.04 18.62
CA LEU A 318 8.34 -15.28 19.73
C LEU A 318 9.37 -14.95 20.84
N SER A 319 10.24 -15.90 21.17
CA SER A 319 11.30 -15.72 22.16
C SER A 319 12.34 -14.66 21.79
N GLU A 320 12.59 -14.46 20.50
CA GLU A 320 13.51 -13.41 20.03
C GLU A 320 12.84 -12.03 20.14
N LEU A 321 11.55 -11.95 19.81
CA LEU A 321 10.75 -10.74 20.00
C LEU A 321 10.65 -10.36 21.49
N GLU A 322 10.35 -11.31 22.37
CA GLU A 322 10.33 -11.10 23.82
C GLU A 322 11.69 -10.62 24.35
N ALA A 323 12.79 -11.16 23.83
CA ALA A 323 14.14 -10.74 24.19
C ALA A 323 14.47 -9.31 23.71
N MET A 324 13.90 -8.87 22.59
CA MET A 324 14.04 -7.50 22.09
C MET A 324 13.28 -6.50 22.96
N VAL A 325 12.04 -6.84 23.35
CA VAL A 325 11.23 -5.99 24.24
C VAL A 325 11.87 -5.88 25.62
N GLY A 326 12.35 -7.00 26.18
CA GLY A 326 13.00 -7.03 27.50
C GLY A 326 14.34 -6.27 27.59
N GLN A 327 14.91 -5.83 26.46
CA GLN A 327 16.15 -5.06 26.41
C GLN A 327 15.94 -3.56 26.17
N GLU A 328 14.70 -3.05 26.25
CA GLU A 328 14.35 -1.65 25.92
C GLU A 328 14.73 -1.27 24.47
N LYS A 329 14.79 -2.26 23.56
CA LYS A 329 15.21 -2.06 22.17
C LYS A 329 14.04 -1.84 21.20
N PHE A 330 12.82 -1.94 21.69
CA PHE A 330 11.61 -1.73 20.93
C PHE A 330 10.72 -0.77 21.70
N GLY A 331 10.50 0.42 21.15
CA GLY A 331 9.58 1.43 21.66
C GLY A 331 8.56 1.78 20.58
N ILE A 332 7.29 1.87 21.00
CA ILE A 332 6.21 2.43 20.20
C ILE A 332 5.94 3.84 20.77
N ASP A 333 5.87 4.84 19.89
CA ASP A 333 5.65 6.26 20.24
C ASP A 333 6.67 6.89 21.21
N GLY A 334 7.93 6.45 21.15
CA GLY A 334 9.02 7.04 21.92
C GLY A 334 8.93 6.83 23.43
N THR A 335 7.95 6.06 23.91
CA THR A 335 7.84 5.62 25.29
C THR A 335 8.26 4.16 25.39
N ILE A 336 9.24 3.86 26.25
CA ILE A 336 9.57 2.48 26.60
C ILE A 336 8.41 1.98 27.47
N ASP A 337 7.42 1.32 26.85
CA ASP A 337 6.39 0.65 27.62
C ASP A 337 6.94 -0.69 28.13
N THR A 338 7.42 -0.69 29.37
CA THR A 338 7.89 -1.91 30.04
C THR A 338 6.76 -2.87 30.36
N ASN A 339 5.50 -2.46 30.20
CA ASN A 339 4.34 -3.33 30.35
C ASN A 339 3.92 -3.87 28.99
N LEU A 340 4.34 -5.10 28.69
CA LEU A 340 3.93 -5.91 27.53
C LEU A 340 2.40 -6.11 27.36
N VAL A 341 1.59 -5.56 28.26
CA VAL A 341 0.18 -5.89 28.47
C VAL A 341 -0.74 -5.30 27.38
N SER A 342 -0.26 -4.35 26.57
CA SER A 342 -1.08 -3.65 25.58
C SER A 342 -0.87 -4.09 24.12
N TYR A 343 -0.21 -5.24 23.88
CA TYR A 343 0.09 -5.74 22.52
C TYR A 343 -0.36 -7.19 22.33
N VAL A 344 -1.15 -7.47 21.29
CA VAL A 344 -1.41 -8.86 20.87
C VAL A 344 -0.39 -9.19 19.79
N ILE A 345 0.44 -10.19 20.09
CA ILE A 345 1.23 -10.88 19.07
C ILE A 345 0.35 -11.99 18.52
N VAL A 346 -0.22 -11.80 17.33
CA VAL A 346 -0.98 -12.87 16.65
C VAL A 346 0.00 -13.63 15.77
N ALA A 347 0.25 -14.89 16.13
CA ALA A 347 0.90 -15.83 15.22
C ALA A 347 -0.13 -16.33 14.21
N ASP A 348 -0.01 -15.94 12.95
CA ASP A 348 -0.97 -16.31 11.89
C ASP A 348 -0.49 -17.48 11.01
N GLY A 349 0.65 -18.08 11.33
CA GLY A 349 1.27 -19.16 10.56
C GLY A 349 2.10 -18.70 9.36
N ALA A 350 2.09 -17.40 9.03
CA ALA A 350 2.92 -16.75 8.01
C ALA A 350 3.86 -15.68 8.58
N GLY A 351 3.78 -15.37 9.88
CA GLY A 351 4.67 -14.44 10.57
C GLY A 351 4.14 -14.08 11.97
N GLN A 352 4.75 -13.07 12.58
CA GLN A 352 4.19 -12.43 13.78
C GLN A 352 3.62 -11.06 13.41
N LYS A 353 2.34 -10.84 13.72
CA LYS A 353 1.70 -9.52 13.60
C LYS A 353 1.72 -8.82 14.95
N ILE A 354 2.29 -7.63 15.01
CA ILE A 354 2.19 -6.73 16.16
C ILE A 354 1.12 -5.69 15.83
N SER A 355 0.11 -5.58 16.67
CA SER A 355 -0.88 -4.52 16.60
C SER A 355 -1.10 -3.96 17.99
N LEU A 356 -1.38 -2.66 18.06
CA LEU A 356 -1.91 -2.05 19.28
C LEU A 356 -3.19 -2.78 19.62
N ILE A 357 -3.28 -3.32 20.83
CA ILE A 357 -4.60 -3.69 21.35
C ILE A 357 -5.22 -2.37 21.73
N GLU A 358 -6.32 -2.02 21.10
CA GLU A 358 -7.19 -1.03 21.69
C GLU A 358 -7.51 -1.53 23.11
N PRO A 359 -7.23 -0.75 24.17
CA PRO A 359 -7.48 -1.21 25.52
C PRO A 359 -8.91 -1.76 25.58
N PRO A 360 -9.13 -2.93 26.21
CA PRO A 360 -10.47 -3.50 26.27
C PRO A 360 -11.43 -2.39 26.72
N PRO A 361 -12.59 -2.22 26.04
CA PRO A 361 -13.51 -1.14 26.37
C PRO A 361 -13.70 -1.10 27.87
N GLU A 362 -13.54 0.07 28.49
CA GLU A 362 -13.70 0.18 29.93
C GLU A 362 -15.04 -0.44 30.32
N GLU A 363 -15.01 -1.35 31.30
CA GLU A 363 -16.25 -1.96 31.78
C GLU A 363 -17.19 -0.82 32.16
N ILE A 364 -18.36 -0.80 31.50
CA ILE A 364 -19.42 0.12 31.86
C ILE A 364 -19.75 -0.18 33.32
N GLY A 365 -19.49 0.82 34.17
CA GLY A 365 -19.71 0.71 35.60
C GLY A 365 -21.20 0.56 35.95
N SER A 366 -21.55 0.81 37.21
CA SER A 366 -22.95 0.73 37.63
C SER A 366 -23.84 1.67 36.81
N ILE A 367 -24.90 1.11 36.22
CA ILE A 367 -25.96 1.87 35.57
C ILE A 367 -27.02 2.18 36.63
N ASP A 368 -27.36 3.46 36.79
CA ASP A 368 -28.46 3.93 37.61
C ASP A 368 -29.68 4.25 36.73
N ILE A 369 -30.86 3.87 37.17
CA ILE A 369 -32.11 4.05 36.43
C ILE A 369 -33.10 4.76 37.35
N ALA A 370 -33.47 5.98 36.97
CA ALA A 370 -34.46 6.79 37.68
C ALA A 370 -35.72 6.98 36.82
N TYR A 371 -36.87 7.13 37.49
CA TYR A 371 -38.15 7.49 36.86
C TYR A 371 -38.64 8.80 37.46
N ASP A 372 -38.87 9.82 36.62
CA ASP A 372 -39.25 11.16 37.07
C ASP A 372 -40.77 11.43 37.05
N GLY A 373 -41.55 10.47 36.56
CA GLY A 373 -43.00 10.57 36.42
C GLY A 373 -43.49 10.58 34.97
N SER A 374 -42.63 10.85 33.99
CA SER A 374 -42.91 10.72 32.55
C SER A 374 -41.86 9.90 31.81
N ASP A 375 -40.61 9.97 32.25
CA ASP A 375 -39.46 9.48 31.51
C ASP A 375 -38.56 8.59 32.38
N ILE A 376 -37.83 7.71 31.73
CA ILE A 376 -36.75 6.93 32.33
C ILE A 376 -35.42 7.64 32.03
N ILE A 377 -34.66 7.89 33.10
CA ILE A 377 -33.34 8.50 33.04
C ILE A 377 -32.31 7.41 33.35
N ILE A 378 -31.48 7.08 32.37
CA ILE A 378 -30.43 6.06 32.45
C ILE A 378 -29.11 6.79 32.63
N THR A 379 -28.40 6.53 33.73
CA THR A 379 -27.15 7.22 34.08
C THR A 379 -26.00 6.24 34.27
N TRP A 380 -24.83 6.52 33.71
CA TRP A 380 -23.64 5.68 33.86
C TRP A 380 -22.36 6.53 33.92
N GLY A 381 -21.27 5.93 34.43
CA GLY A 381 -19.93 6.52 34.31
C GLY A 381 -19.37 6.31 32.90
N SER A 382 -18.85 7.36 32.29
CA SER A 382 -18.31 7.35 30.93
C SER A 382 -16.84 7.76 30.90
N SER A 383 -16.12 7.25 29.90
CA SER A 383 -14.80 7.73 29.50
C SER A 383 -14.92 8.78 28.40
N ALA A 384 -14.02 9.77 28.41
CA ALA A 384 -14.06 10.87 27.45
C ALA A 384 -13.72 10.37 26.04
N GLY A 385 -14.56 10.68 25.05
CA GLY A 385 -14.34 10.31 23.65
C GLY A 385 -14.78 8.89 23.26
N GLN A 386 -15.20 8.06 24.22
CA GLN A 386 -15.73 6.72 23.96
C GLN A 386 -17.17 6.80 23.43
N ASP A 387 -17.50 6.06 22.37
CA ASP A 387 -18.87 5.91 21.89
C ASP A 387 -19.67 4.95 22.79
N TYR A 388 -20.91 5.33 23.10
CA TYR A 388 -21.86 4.54 23.85
C TYR A 388 -23.20 4.46 23.13
N ASP A 389 -23.71 3.24 23.02
CA ASP A 389 -25.08 2.96 22.58
C ASP A 389 -25.95 2.64 23.80
N VAL A 390 -27.03 3.38 23.95
CA VAL A 390 -28.11 3.05 24.91
C VAL A 390 -29.14 2.23 24.15
N GLN A 391 -29.40 1.02 24.63
CA GLN A 391 -30.26 0.08 23.95
C GLN A 391 -31.41 -0.37 24.86
N SER A 392 -32.57 -0.67 24.26
CA SER A 392 -33.74 -1.16 24.98
C SER A 392 -34.29 -2.47 24.40
N LYS A 393 -35.00 -3.20 25.25
CA LYS A 393 -35.85 -4.35 24.89
C LYS A 393 -37.20 -4.24 25.56
N SER A 394 -38.22 -4.64 24.80
CA SER A 394 -39.58 -4.77 25.30
C SER A 394 -39.82 -6.06 26.08
N ASN A 395 -39.12 -7.13 25.67
CA ASN A 395 -39.28 -8.44 26.27
C ASN A 395 -37.99 -9.26 26.09
N LEU A 396 -37.34 -9.66 27.18
CA LEU A 396 -36.10 -10.45 27.13
C LEU A 396 -36.26 -11.83 26.48
N VAL A 397 -37.49 -12.38 26.42
CA VAL A 397 -37.76 -13.74 25.94
C VAL A 397 -38.10 -13.74 24.46
N THR A 398 -38.92 -12.81 23.99
CA THR A 398 -39.44 -12.81 22.61
C THR A 398 -38.68 -11.89 21.66
N GLN A 399 -37.94 -10.91 22.17
CA GLN A 399 -37.16 -9.98 21.35
C GLN A 399 -35.69 -10.43 21.29
N VAL A 400 -35.26 -10.84 20.09
CA VAL A 400 -33.91 -11.37 19.87
C VAL A 400 -32.88 -10.25 19.96
N ASP A 401 -33.12 -9.13 19.29
CA ASP A 401 -32.15 -8.05 19.17
C ASP A 401 -32.45 -6.88 20.10
N TRP A 402 -31.41 -6.26 20.64
CA TRP A 402 -31.49 -4.98 21.34
C TRP A 402 -31.70 -3.87 20.33
N LEU A 403 -32.57 -2.90 20.65
CA LEU A 403 -32.80 -1.74 19.80
C LEU A 403 -32.02 -0.55 20.36
N THR A 404 -31.10 0.02 19.57
CA THR A 404 -30.44 1.29 19.94
C THR A 404 -31.48 2.42 19.95
N ILE A 405 -31.63 3.06 21.12
CA ILE A 405 -32.54 4.18 21.32
C ILE A 405 -31.80 5.52 21.35
N ASP A 406 -30.51 5.52 21.68
CA ASP A 406 -29.64 6.70 21.62
C ASP A 406 -28.16 6.29 21.47
N SER A 407 -27.36 7.17 20.88
CA SER A 407 -25.91 7.00 20.73
C SER A 407 -25.19 8.29 21.14
N VAL A 408 -24.28 8.22 22.11
CA VAL A 408 -23.63 9.38 22.71
C VAL A 408 -22.12 9.18 22.86
N ILE A 409 -21.35 10.26 22.72
CA ILE A 409 -19.91 10.28 22.99
C ILE A 409 -19.69 10.66 24.46
N GLY A 410 -18.96 9.83 25.20
CA GLY A 410 -18.67 10.04 26.62
C GLY A 410 -17.87 11.30 26.89
N SER A 411 -18.08 11.87 28.07
CA SER A 411 -17.45 13.15 28.50
C SER A 411 -16.39 12.98 29.60
N GLY A 412 -16.12 11.75 30.05
CA GLY A 412 -15.15 11.47 31.12
C GLY A 412 -15.74 11.61 32.53
N GLY A 413 -17.05 11.45 32.67
CA GLY A 413 -17.79 11.56 33.93
C GLY A 413 -19.16 10.88 33.86
N SER A 414 -20.09 11.30 34.71
CA SER A 414 -21.46 10.79 34.69
C SER A 414 -22.20 11.30 33.45
N MET A 415 -22.75 10.38 32.66
CA MET A 415 -23.60 10.67 31.50
C MET A 415 -25.02 10.17 31.76
N SER A 416 -26.01 10.82 31.16
CA SER A 416 -27.42 10.41 31.26
C SER A 416 -28.13 10.52 29.92
N VAL A 417 -28.98 9.54 29.61
CA VAL A 417 -29.94 9.58 28.51
C VAL A 417 -31.35 9.48 29.07
N THR A 418 -32.26 10.29 28.53
CA THR A 418 -33.67 10.31 28.93
C THR A 418 -34.51 9.75 27.80
N THR A 419 -35.35 8.76 28.10
CA THR A 419 -36.26 8.14 27.13
C THR A 419 -37.68 8.09 27.68
N ALA A 420 -38.66 8.23 26.78
CA ALA A 420 -40.07 8.20 27.15
C ALA A 420 -40.48 6.83 27.68
N VAL A 421 -41.34 6.78 28.70
CA VAL A 421 -41.91 5.52 29.17
C VAL A 421 -42.95 5.00 28.17
N GLY A 422 -42.49 4.29 27.16
CA GLY A 422 -43.33 3.38 26.39
C GLY A 422 -43.65 2.16 27.24
N GLN A 423 -44.93 1.86 27.52
CA GLN A 423 -45.36 0.68 28.29
C GLN A 423 -44.87 -0.67 27.72
N ALA A 424 -44.26 -0.66 26.54
CA ALA A 424 -43.65 -1.84 25.93
C ALA A 424 -42.20 -2.07 26.39
N GLU A 425 -41.42 -1.06 26.80
CA GLU A 425 -39.97 -1.18 27.03
C GLU A 425 -39.63 -1.37 28.50
N SER A 426 -39.02 -2.51 28.85
CA SER A 426 -38.82 -2.93 30.25
C SER A 426 -37.36 -3.19 30.62
N PHE A 427 -36.46 -3.19 29.65
CA PHE A 427 -35.07 -3.56 29.83
C PHE A 427 -34.17 -2.60 29.08
N TYR A 428 -33.10 -2.17 29.74
CA TYR A 428 -32.13 -1.23 29.19
C TYR A 428 -30.72 -1.76 29.42
N GLN A 429 -29.83 -1.47 28.48
CA GLN A 429 -28.40 -1.64 28.65
C GLN A 429 -27.67 -0.47 27.99
N VAL A 430 -26.43 -0.27 28.41
CA VAL A 430 -25.48 0.61 27.73
C VAL A 430 -24.36 -0.29 27.23
N VAL A 431 -23.91 -0.09 26.00
CA VAL A 431 -22.82 -0.84 25.38
C VAL A 431 -21.85 0.10 24.69
N THR A 432 -20.60 -0.31 24.55
CA THR A 432 -19.63 0.30 23.62
C THR A 432 -19.70 -0.47 22.30
N PRO A 433 -20.05 0.18 21.17
CA PRO A 433 -20.28 -0.51 19.88
C PRO A 433 -19.02 -1.11 19.26
#